data_AF-A0A9D8EB52-F1
#
_entry.id   AF-A0A9D8EB52-F1
#
_cell.length_a   1.000
_cell.length_b   1.000
_cell.length_c   1.000
_cell.angle_alpha   90.00
_cell.angle_beta   90.00
_cell.angle_gamma   90.00
#
_symmetry.space_group_name_H-M   'P 1'
#
loop_
_entity.id
_entity.type
_entity.pdbx_description
1 polymer ?
#
loop_
_entity_poly.entity_id
_entity_poly.type
_entity_poly.pdbx_seq_one_letter_code
_entity_poly.pdbx_strand_id
1 'polypeptide(L)'
;VFVFFNYNYVYGVISPVTSRIFNGARADTQETIDEGDEIEITDNGEIEDTAGQSDEGSLPVSTDDLNEAETISKYTGNESPAADKEKNDEEEKEDDKKEQGTSPSIKLEIYEGPIYSEADDVCYYRVRAIVSGNPQPKVSFSKDDSRGWLGQGKAQVNLKRNEGQYTLTATAQNNLGKASGSLNLSWGCNRSPDIRGINISPGTVYAGGQYEISADAIDLDGDSISYAWSATGGSLSSSSSNPARWQAPSSPGDYNITLTASDDKGNKSEPKTLKVTVRAASGPVTNNTSVVGYVDVSQEQLVSLFTRRNSSKTERAARLAPLYIKYGKMFNIRADIAWAQMIHETGLLEYTGDVKPHQNNFGGIGATGGGNPGNSFATEELGIIAQYAHLAWYYFPNHVNQYCTMEYDPRHFENAHIHYTGDTRLGFLNGRWAPGATYTDKIALFASEVFGI
;
A
#
# COMPACT_ATOMS: atom_id res chain seq x y z
N VAL A 1 -8.25 34.36 27.74
CA VAL A 1 -6.90 34.29 28.34
C VAL A 1 -6.15 33.20 27.60
N PHE A 2 -5.40 33.57 26.56
CA PHE A 2 -4.60 32.64 25.76
C PHE A 2 -3.14 32.81 26.16
N VAL A 3 -2.52 31.73 26.64
CA VAL A 3 -1.11 31.70 27.05
C VAL A 3 -0.30 31.17 25.88
N PHE A 4 0.61 32.00 25.36
CA PHE A 4 1.64 31.61 24.40
C PHE A 4 2.85 31.07 25.16
N PHE A 5 3.33 29.87 24.78
CA PHE A 5 4.64 29.39 25.19
C PHE A 5 5.69 29.84 24.16
N ASN A 6 6.58 30.74 24.59
CA ASN A 6 7.81 31.08 23.87
C ASN A 6 8.91 30.09 24.24
N TYR A 7 9.47 29.38 23.25
CA TYR A 7 10.73 28.68 23.38
C TYR A 7 11.88 29.61 22.96
N ASN A 8 12.68 30.05 23.93
CA ASN A 8 13.96 30.73 23.68
C ASN A 8 15.06 29.66 23.56
N TYR A 9 15.71 29.56 22.41
CA TYR A 9 17.00 28.90 22.27
C TYR A 9 18.12 29.92 22.43
N VAL A 10 18.99 29.70 23.42
CA VAL A 10 20.21 30.48 23.66
C VAL A 10 21.32 29.90 22.79
N TYR A 11 21.87 30.71 21.88
CA TYR A 11 23.09 30.39 21.13
C TYR A 11 24.32 30.65 22.00
N GLY A 12 25.13 29.60 22.22
CA GLY A 12 26.47 29.70 22.78
C GLY A 12 27.46 30.19 21.72
N VAL A 13 28.15 31.28 22.03
CA VAL A 13 29.19 31.91 21.21
C VAL A 13 30.49 31.11 21.34
N ILE A 14 31.08 30.68 20.23
CA ILE A 14 32.50 30.29 20.15
C ILE A 14 33.12 31.08 19.00
N SER A 15 34.02 32.02 19.32
CA SER A 15 34.82 32.75 18.33
C SER A 15 36.06 31.94 17.90
N PRO A 16 36.59 32.19 16.68
CA PRO A 16 37.56 31.32 16.04
C PRO A 16 39.02 31.66 16.41
N VAL A 17 39.85 30.62 16.45
CA VAL A 17 41.31 30.76 16.43
C VAL A 17 41.77 30.93 14.98
N THR A 18 42.38 32.07 14.71
CA THR A 18 43.12 32.38 13.47
C THR A 18 44.45 31.63 13.40
N SER A 19 44.79 31.02 12.26
CA SER A 19 46.19 30.94 11.80
C SER A 19 46.35 30.77 10.28
N ARG A 20 46.73 31.87 9.64
CA ARG A 20 47.77 32.07 8.62
C ARG A 20 47.96 31.06 7.46
N ILE A 21 47.74 31.64 6.28
CA ILE A 21 48.33 31.45 4.94
C ILE A 21 49.76 30.86 4.93
N PHE A 22 49.98 29.86 4.07
CA PHE A 22 51.21 29.67 3.29
C PHE A 22 50.87 29.19 1.86
N ASN A 23 51.42 29.89 0.86
CA ASN A 23 51.46 29.48 -0.54
C ASN A 23 52.58 28.45 -0.77
N GLY A 24 52.37 27.47 -1.64
CA GLY A 24 53.43 26.56 -2.11
C GLY A 24 52.93 25.53 -3.12
N ALA A 25 53.67 25.37 -4.21
CA ALA A 25 53.27 24.72 -5.46
C ALA A 25 53.37 23.17 -5.49
N ARG A 26 52.50 22.57 -6.33
CA ARG A 26 52.76 21.53 -7.36
C ARG A 26 53.69 20.35 -7.05
N ALA A 27 53.15 19.13 -7.09
CA ALA A 27 53.54 18.03 -8.00
C ALA A 27 52.88 16.69 -7.62
N ASP A 28 52.72 15.84 -8.64
CA ASP A 28 52.11 14.52 -8.68
C ASP A 28 52.47 13.56 -7.53
N THR A 29 51.53 12.69 -7.17
CA THR A 29 51.75 11.23 -7.22
C THR A 29 50.42 10.49 -7.12
N GLN A 30 50.32 9.50 -7.99
CA GLN A 30 49.22 8.57 -8.18
C GLN A 30 49.64 7.29 -7.44
N GLU A 31 48.89 6.86 -6.43
CA GLU A 31 49.08 5.54 -5.83
C GLU A 31 47.73 4.94 -5.45
N THR A 32 47.44 3.84 -6.13
CA THR A 32 46.39 2.86 -5.90
C THR A 32 46.60 2.14 -4.57
N ILE A 33 45.53 1.92 -3.80
CA ILE A 33 45.50 0.85 -2.80
C ILE A 33 44.15 0.14 -2.92
N ASP A 34 44.25 -1.16 -3.12
CA ASP A 34 43.20 -2.17 -3.17
C ASP A 34 43.06 -2.82 -1.78
N GLU A 35 42.01 -3.64 -1.64
CA GLU A 35 41.74 -4.59 -0.55
C GLU A 35 41.04 -4.07 0.73
N GLY A 36 39.75 -4.38 0.81
CA GLY A 36 39.22 -5.46 1.67
C GLY A 36 39.48 -5.40 3.17
N ASP A 37 38.40 -5.30 3.96
CA ASP A 37 38.20 -6.20 5.10
C ASP A 37 36.74 -6.20 5.56
N GLU A 38 36.20 -7.41 5.68
CA GLU A 38 34.94 -7.76 6.33
C GLU A 38 35.04 -7.55 7.84
N ILE A 39 33.96 -7.06 8.47
CA ILE A 39 33.83 -7.05 9.93
C ILE A 39 32.65 -7.96 10.30
N GLU A 40 32.98 -9.16 10.78
CA GLU A 40 32.10 -9.99 11.61
C GLU A 40 31.81 -9.26 12.92
N ILE A 41 30.54 -9.14 13.28
CA ILE A 41 30.11 -8.82 14.64
C ILE A 41 29.37 -10.05 15.17
N THR A 42 30.04 -10.79 16.05
CA THR A 42 29.39 -11.66 17.02
C THR A 42 29.47 -10.96 18.38
N ASP A 43 28.34 -10.82 19.07
CA ASP A 43 28.35 -10.95 20.52
C ASP A 43 27.00 -11.46 21.04
N ASN A 44 27.11 -12.46 21.91
CA ASN A 44 26.05 -13.12 22.63
C ASN A 44 25.80 -12.36 23.94
N GLY A 45 24.55 -12.07 24.27
CA GLY A 45 24.16 -11.54 25.57
C GLY A 45 22.89 -12.20 26.06
N GLU A 46 23.05 -13.28 26.83
CA GLU A 46 22.03 -13.86 27.70
C GLU A 46 21.53 -12.83 28.73
N ILE A 47 20.23 -12.83 29.01
CA ILE A 47 19.71 -12.39 30.32
C ILE A 47 18.70 -13.44 30.79
N GLU A 48 18.95 -13.89 32.01
CA GLU A 48 18.28 -14.96 32.74
C GLU A 48 16.85 -14.64 33.19
N ASP A 49 16.13 -15.76 33.31
CA ASP A 49 14.88 -16.04 33.97
C ASP A 49 14.94 -15.75 35.48
N THR A 50 13.91 -15.10 36.03
CA THR A 50 13.65 -15.13 37.48
C THR A 50 12.15 -15.32 37.75
N ALA A 51 11.81 -16.53 38.17
CA ALA A 51 10.55 -16.89 38.75
C ALA A 51 10.42 -16.39 40.21
N GLY A 52 9.21 -15.94 40.57
CA GLY A 52 8.77 -15.71 41.94
C GLY A 52 7.27 -16.01 42.04
N GLN A 53 6.92 -16.98 42.89
CA GLN A 53 5.62 -17.64 43.01
C GLN A 53 4.97 -17.36 44.39
N SER A 54 3.64 -17.53 44.45
CA SER A 54 2.70 -17.63 45.61
C SER A 54 2.31 -16.30 46.30
N ASP A 55 1.06 -16.06 46.73
CA ASP A 55 0.12 -17.01 47.34
C ASP A 55 -1.38 -16.59 47.27
N GLU A 56 -2.23 -17.55 47.66
CA GLU A 56 -3.69 -17.70 47.58
C GLU A 56 -4.62 -16.67 48.28
N GLY A 57 -5.92 -16.70 47.92
CA GLY A 57 -7.00 -16.09 48.72
C GLY A 57 -8.43 -16.15 48.14
N SER A 58 -9.18 -17.17 48.58
CA SER A 58 -10.53 -17.67 48.25
C SER A 58 -11.77 -16.74 48.15
N LEU A 59 -12.80 -17.34 47.52
CA LEU A 59 -14.24 -17.01 47.32
C LEU A 59 -15.01 -16.42 48.53
N PRO A 60 -16.24 -15.89 48.30
CA PRO A 60 -17.43 -16.76 48.46
C PRO A 60 -18.58 -16.57 47.45
N VAL A 61 -19.48 -17.55 47.52
CA VAL A 61 -20.75 -17.83 46.81
C VAL A 61 -21.92 -16.96 47.31
N SER A 62 -22.87 -16.54 46.45
CA SER A 62 -24.30 -16.90 46.55
C SER A 62 -25.13 -16.45 45.34
N THR A 63 -26.26 -17.13 45.20
CA THR A 63 -27.25 -17.18 44.12
C THR A 63 -28.23 -16.00 44.09
N ASP A 64 -28.87 -15.81 42.94
CA ASP A 64 -30.32 -15.67 42.71
C ASP A 64 -30.51 -15.00 41.31
N ASP A 65 -31.01 -15.67 40.28
CA ASP A 65 -32.40 -16.10 39.98
C ASP A 65 -33.00 -15.18 38.89
N LEU A 66 -33.39 -15.78 37.75
CA LEU A 66 -34.68 -15.62 37.08
C LEU A 66 -34.66 -16.21 35.64
N ASN A 67 -35.39 -17.31 35.52
CA ASN A 67 -35.85 -18.01 34.31
C ASN A 67 -36.85 -17.19 33.49
N GLU A 68 -36.98 -17.50 32.20
CA GLU A 68 -38.29 -17.61 31.57
C GLU A 68 -38.31 -18.78 30.58
N ALA A 69 -39.34 -19.62 30.72
CA ALA A 69 -39.45 -20.96 30.20
C ALA A 69 -40.51 -21.08 29.09
N GLU A 70 -40.29 -22.04 28.19
CA GLU A 70 -41.29 -22.56 27.26
C GLU A 70 -42.45 -23.24 28.01
N THR A 71 -43.67 -22.98 27.56
CA THR A 71 -44.91 -23.49 28.13
C THR A 71 -45.38 -24.74 27.37
N ILE A 72 -45.43 -25.89 28.05
CA ILE A 72 -46.26 -27.04 27.66
C ILE A 72 -47.31 -27.23 28.76
N SER A 73 -48.58 -27.05 28.42
CA SER A 73 -49.71 -27.38 29.30
C SER A 73 -50.24 -28.79 29.03
N LYS A 74 -50.40 -29.58 30.09
CA LYS A 74 -51.41 -30.64 30.20
C LYS A 74 -52.01 -30.55 31.60
N TYR A 75 -53.34 -30.56 31.73
CA TYR A 75 -54.15 -31.22 32.78
C TYR A 75 -55.64 -30.99 32.41
N THR A 76 -56.33 -32.03 31.93
CA THR A 76 -57.41 -32.82 32.57
C THR A 76 -58.81 -32.22 32.59
N GLY A 77 -59.75 -33.01 32.05
CA GLY A 77 -61.18 -32.97 32.36
C GLY A 77 -61.75 -34.36 32.14
N ASN A 78 -62.37 -34.92 33.17
CA ASN A 78 -62.90 -36.28 33.26
C ASN A 78 -64.41 -36.15 33.52
N GLU A 79 -65.28 -36.85 32.78
CA GLU A 79 -66.65 -37.18 33.21
C GLU A 79 -67.20 -38.39 32.43
N SER A 80 -67.92 -39.25 33.17
CA SER A 80 -68.36 -40.64 32.94
C SER A 80 -69.73 -40.79 32.19
N PRO A 81 -70.49 -41.90 32.26
CA PRO A 81 -70.24 -43.31 31.85
C PRO A 81 -71.44 -43.94 31.05
N ALA A 82 -71.26 -45.16 30.51
CA ALA A 82 -72.23 -46.29 30.43
C ALA A 82 -71.73 -47.31 29.39
N ALA A 83 -71.21 -48.48 29.76
CA ALA A 83 -71.94 -49.71 30.09
C ALA A 83 -72.82 -50.25 28.95
N ASP A 84 -72.30 -51.23 28.20
CA ASP A 84 -72.94 -52.55 28.18
C ASP A 84 -71.95 -53.65 27.81
N LYS A 85 -72.04 -54.75 28.57
CA LYS A 85 -71.34 -56.01 28.33
C LYS A 85 -72.24 -56.88 27.46
N GLU A 86 -71.70 -57.46 26.40
CA GLU A 86 -72.10 -58.82 26.04
C GLU A 86 -70.96 -59.55 25.33
N LYS A 87 -70.77 -60.79 25.76
CA LYS A 87 -69.74 -61.74 25.32
C LYS A 87 -69.92 -62.10 23.84
N ASN A 88 -68.83 -62.40 23.16
CA ASN A 88 -68.65 -63.73 22.56
C ASN A 88 -67.17 -63.99 22.29
N ASP A 89 -66.72 -65.14 22.77
CA ASP A 89 -65.44 -65.74 22.49
C ASP A 89 -65.44 -66.23 21.04
N GLU A 90 -64.60 -65.65 20.18
CA GLU A 90 -64.12 -66.32 18.97
C GLU A 90 -62.59 -66.21 18.95
N GLU A 91 -61.94 -67.36 19.06
CA GLU A 91 -60.51 -67.52 18.83
C GLU A 91 -60.17 -67.17 17.37
N GLU A 92 -59.78 -65.93 17.12
CA GLU A 92 -59.03 -65.60 15.90
C GLU A 92 -57.56 -65.98 16.11
N LYS A 93 -57.12 -66.99 15.34
CA LYS A 93 -55.70 -67.26 15.14
C LYS A 93 -55.08 -66.07 14.42
N GLU A 94 -54.35 -65.23 15.14
CA GLU A 94 -53.43 -64.27 14.53
C GLU A 94 -52.32 -65.06 13.81
N ASP A 95 -52.42 -65.12 12.48
CA ASP A 95 -51.30 -65.48 11.62
C ASP A 95 -50.19 -64.44 11.81
N ASP A 96 -49.15 -64.87 12.50
CA ASP A 96 -47.89 -64.17 12.74
C ASP A 96 -47.18 -63.91 11.39
N LYS A 97 -47.58 -62.84 10.68
CA LYS A 97 -46.83 -62.34 9.51
C LYS A 97 -45.49 -61.82 10.00
N LYS A 98 -44.48 -62.69 10.07
CA LYS A 98 -43.08 -62.30 10.13
C LYS A 98 -42.83 -61.24 9.07
N GLU A 99 -42.51 -60.01 9.47
CA GLU A 99 -41.99 -59.00 8.54
C GLU A 99 -40.81 -59.62 7.80
N GLN A 100 -40.98 -59.83 6.50
CA GLN A 100 -39.94 -60.39 5.67
C GLN A 100 -38.86 -59.31 5.52
N GLY A 101 -37.76 -59.46 6.28
CA GLY A 101 -36.67 -58.49 6.27
C GLY A 101 -36.12 -58.25 4.86
N THR A 102 -35.51 -57.08 4.66
CA THR A 102 -35.04 -56.63 3.35
C THR A 102 -33.51 -56.60 3.28
N SER A 103 -32.97 -57.08 2.17
CA SER A 103 -31.54 -57.02 1.88
C SER A 103 -31.06 -55.57 1.77
N PRO A 104 -29.80 -55.27 2.14
CA PRO A 104 -29.28 -53.91 2.11
C PRO A 104 -29.24 -53.32 0.69
N SER A 105 -29.41 -52.01 0.58
CA SER A 105 -28.99 -51.21 -0.57
C SER A 105 -28.15 -50.02 -0.12
N ILE A 106 -27.29 -49.51 -1.01
CA ILE A 106 -26.43 -48.36 -0.71
C ILE A 106 -26.20 -47.50 -1.96
N LYS A 107 -26.26 -46.18 -1.77
CA LYS A 107 -25.83 -45.16 -2.74
C LYS A 107 -24.94 -44.14 -2.02
N LEU A 108 -23.86 -43.71 -2.67
CA LEU A 108 -22.99 -42.65 -2.17
C LEU A 108 -23.34 -41.30 -2.79
N GLU A 109 -23.23 -40.24 -1.99
CA GLU A 109 -23.46 -38.86 -2.42
C GLU A 109 -22.44 -37.92 -1.77
N ILE A 110 -21.80 -37.07 -2.57
CA ILE A 110 -20.98 -35.95 -2.09
C ILE A 110 -21.95 -34.87 -1.61
N TYR A 111 -21.85 -34.48 -0.35
CA TYR A 111 -22.65 -33.36 0.17
C TYR A 111 -21.80 -32.12 0.46
N GLU A 112 -20.48 -32.23 0.41
CA GLU A 112 -19.53 -31.12 0.57
C GLU A 112 -18.18 -31.48 -0.11
N GLY A 113 -17.55 -30.52 -0.77
CA GLY A 113 -16.24 -30.71 -1.42
C GLY A 113 -16.27 -30.88 -2.95
N PRO A 114 -15.11 -30.83 -3.62
CA PRO A 114 -13.77 -30.72 -3.01
C PRO A 114 -13.50 -29.32 -2.46
N ILE A 115 -13.07 -29.23 -1.19
CA ILE A 115 -12.63 -27.97 -0.57
C ILE A 115 -11.13 -28.08 -0.27
N TYR A 116 -10.37 -27.06 -0.63
CA TYR A 116 -8.95 -26.98 -0.28
C TYR A 116 -8.78 -26.63 1.20
N SER A 117 -7.99 -27.42 1.91
CA SER A 117 -7.52 -27.13 3.26
C SER A 117 -6.05 -26.74 3.18
N GLU A 118 -5.75 -25.46 3.43
CA GLU A 118 -4.37 -24.96 3.50
C GLU A 118 -3.56 -25.61 4.62
N ALA A 119 -4.20 -25.88 5.76
CA ALA A 119 -3.53 -26.42 6.96
C ALA A 119 -2.87 -27.78 6.70
N ASP A 120 -3.50 -28.59 5.85
CA ASP A 120 -3.08 -29.97 5.59
C ASP A 120 -2.62 -30.20 4.14
N ASP A 121 -2.71 -29.17 3.28
CA ASP A 121 -2.50 -29.23 1.82
C ASP A 121 -3.29 -30.38 1.15
N VAL A 122 -4.58 -30.48 1.49
CA VAL A 122 -5.49 -31.52 0.96
C VAL A 122 -6.77 -30.95 0.35
N CYS A 123 -7.32 -31.62 -0.64
CA CYS A 123 -8.71 -31.46 -1.06
C CYS A 123 -9.53 -32.48 -0.28
N TYR A 124 -10.45 -32.03 0.57
CA TYR A 124 -11.33 -32.96 1.27
C TYR A 124 -12.73 -33.00 0.63
N TYR A 125 -13.31 -34.20 0.64
CA TYR A 125 -14.70 -34.46 0.32
C TYR A 125 -15.42 -34.96 1.56
N ARG A 126 -16.68 -34.56 1.76
CA ARG A 126 -17.57 -35.25 2.68
C ARG A 126 -18.67 -35.99 1.92
N VAL A 127 -18.75 -37.28 2.20
CA VAL A 127 -19.62 -38.23 1.51
C VAL A 127 -20.60 -38.84 2.51
N ARG A 128 -21.87 -38.98 2.13
CA ARG A 128 -22.88 -39.72 2.89
C ARG A 128 -23.32 -40.96 2.13
N ALA A 129 -23.57 -42.04 2.87
CA ALA A 129 -24.17 -43.26 2.37
C ALA A 129 -25.69 -43.21 2.63
N ILE A 130 -26.46 -43.25 1.56
CA ILE A 130 -27.92 -43.42 1.60
C ILE A 130 -28.17 -44.94 1.57
N VAL A 131 -28.68 -45.48 2.67
CA VAL A 131 -28.86 -46.93 2.86
C VAL A 131 -30.30 -47.32 3.16
N SER A 132 -30.73 -48.48 2.68
CA SER A 132 -31.99 -49.13 3.06
C SER A 132 -31.75 -50.60 3.39
N GLY A 133 -32.68 -51.22 4.12
CA GLY A 133 -32.61 -52.61 4.56
C GLY A 133 -33.18 -52.77 5.97
N ASN A 134 -33.79 -53.93 6.27
CA ASN A 134 -34.32 -54.27 7.59
C ASN A 134 -33.85 -55.69 7.96
N PRO A 135 -33.09 -55.89 9.05
CA PRO A 135 -32.57 -54.91 10.01
C PRO A 135 -31.67 -53.83 9.39
N GLN A 136 -31.59 -52.66 10.04
CA GLN A 136 -30.82 -51.51 9.54
C GLN A 136 -29.36 -51.92 9.25
N PRO A 137 -28.86 -51.72 8.02
CA PRO A 137 -27.51 -52.15 7.68
C PRO A 137 -26.43 -51.32 8.38
N LYS A 138 -25.38 -51.99 8.85
CA LYS A 138 -24.14 -51.33 9.28
C LYS A 138 -23.34 -50.89 8.05
N VAL A 139 -22.88 -49.64 8.04
CA VAL A 139 -22.08 -49.06 6.95
C VAL A 139 -20.60 -49.02 7.32
N SER A 140 -19.74 -49.41 6.39
CA SER A 140 -18.28 -49.24 6.47
C SER A 140 -17.73 -48.64 5.18
N PHE A 141 -16.88 -47.62 5.28
CA PHE A 141 -16.18 -47.01 4.14
C PHE A 141 -14.76 -47.57 3.98
N SER A 142 -14.23 -47.54 2.76
CA SER A 142 -12.84 -47.93 2.46
C SER A 142 -11.81 -46.93 2.99
N LYS A 143 -12.24 -45.68 3.25
CA LYS A 143 -11.46 -44.60 3.86
C LYS A 143 -12.39 -43.62 4.57
N ASP A 144 -12.01 -43.20 5.76
CA ASP A 144 -12.64 -42.12 6.51
C ASP A 144 -11.58 -41.39 7.34
N ASP A 145 -11.11 -40.25 6.83
CA ASP A 145 -10.10 -39.41 7.48
C ASP A 145 -10.67 -38.59 8.65
N SER A 146 -12.00 -38.56 8.82
CA SER A 146 -12.64 -37.88 9.97
C SER A 146 -12.54 -38.67 11.28
N ARG A 147 -12.01 -39.90 11.22
CA ARG A 147 -11.91 -40.83 12.36
C ARG A 147 -13.26 -41.05 13.05
N GLY A 148 -14.35 -41.06 12.28
CA GLY A 148 -15.71 -41.28 12.77
C GLY A 148 -16.41 -40.06 13.39
N TRP A 149 -15.76 -38.88 13.46
CA TRP A 149 -16.39 -37.68 14.02
C TRP A 149 -17.66 -37.27 13.26
N LEU A 150 -17.75 -37.54 11.96
CA LEU A 150 -18.94 -37.21 11.18
C LEU A 150 -20.19 -38.06 11.52
N GLY A 151 -20.03 -39.15 12.28
CA GLY A 151 -21.12 -40.07 12.65
C GLY A 151 -21.37 -41.19 11.62
N GLN A 152 -22.30 -42.09 11.94
CA GLN A 152 -22.58 -43.25 11.08
C GLN A 152 -23.07 -42.86 9.68
N GLY A 153 -22.62 -43.62 8.68
CA GLY A 153 -23.02 -43.42 7.29
C GLY A 153 -22.38 -42.20 6.62
N LYS A 154 -21.40 -41.55 7.26
CA LYS A 154 -20.63 -40.45 6.66
C LYS A 154 -19.14 -40.75 6.72
N ALA A 155 -18.40 -40.20 5.77
CA ALA A 155 -16.94 -40.25 5.73
C ALA A 155 -16.37 -38.95 5.17
N GLN A 156 -15.16 -38.60 5.63
CA GLN A 156 -14.33 -37.60 4.97
C GLN A 156 -13.22 -38.30 4.19
N VAL A 157 -12.92 -37.82 2.98
CA VAL A 157 -11.78 -38.28 2.20
C VAL A 157 -10.91 -37.09 1.84
N ASN A 158 -9.71 -37.07 2.39
CA ASN A 158 -8.64 -36.15 2.07
C ASN A 158 -7.81 -36.78 0.94
N LEU A 159 -7.79 -36.12 -0.22
CA LEU A 159 -6.87 -36.47 -1.30
C LEU A 159 -5.59 -35.63 -1.16
N LYS A 160 -4.50 -36.01 -1.82
CA LYS A 160 -3.31 -35.17 -2.04
C LYS A 160 -3.08 -34.91 -3.53
N ARG A 161 -2.35 -33.85 -3.88
CA ARG A 161 -2.09 -33.43 -5.28
C ARG A 161 -1.59 -34.55 -6.19
N ASN A 162 -0.73 -35.42 -5.65
CA ASN A 162 -0.10 -36.51 -6.38
C ASN A 162 -0.91 -37.81 -6.39
N GLU A 163 -2.05 -37.89 -5.68
CA GLU A 163 -2.88 -39.10 -5.61
C GLU A 163 -3.80 -39.26 -6.83
N GLY A 164 -4.00 -38.20 -7.62
CA GLY A 164 -4.81 -38.26 -8.85
C GLY A 164 -6.29 -38.54 -8.55
N GLN A 165 -6.73 -39.79 -8.76
CA GLN A 165 -8.10 -40.24 -8.47
C GLN A 165 -8.13 -41.33 -7.40
N TYR A 166 -9.13 -41.27 -6.52
CA TYR A 166 -9.40 -42.25 -5.49
C TYR A 166 -10.84 -42.75 -5.59
N THR A 167 -11.03 -44.07 -5.63
CA THR A 167 -12.37 -44.69 -5.61
C THR A 167 -12.76 -45.01 -4.16
N LEU A 168 -13.63 -44.19 -3.57
CA LEU A 168 -14.25 -44.48 -2.28
C LEU A 168 -15.28 -45.59 -2.46
N THR A 169 -15.15 -46.66 -1.68
CA THR A 169 -16.13 -47.76 -1.66
C THR A 169 -16.76 -47.84 -0.27
N ALA A 170 -18.07 -48.07 -0.21
CA ALA A 170 -18.78 -48.31 1.03
C ALA A 170 -19.59 -49.61 0.95
N THR A 171 -19.68 -50.32 2.06
CA THR A 171 -20.44 -51.56 2.18
C THR A 171 -21.49 -51.40 3.27
N ALA A 172 -22.74 -51.73 2.94
CA ALA A 172 -23.87 -51.86 3.87
C ALA A 172 -24.14 -53.35 4.12
N GLN A 173 -24.17 -53.76 5.39
CA GLN A 173 -24.37 -55.16 5.77
C GLN A 173 -25.42 -55.33 6.87
N ASN A 174 -26.33 -56.28 6.68
CA ASN A 174 -27.18 -56.85 7.74
C ASN A 174 -27.11 -58.39 7.71
N ASN A 175 -27.97 -59.07 8.47
CA ASN A 175 -28.03 -60.54 8.51
C ASN A 175 -28.58 -61.18 7.23
N LEU A 176 -29.15 -60.40 6.30
CA LEU A 176 -29.73 -60.88 5.05
C LEU A 176 -28.81 -60.69 3.85
N GLY A 177 -27.76 -59.86 3.96
CA GLY A 177 -26.79 -59.71 2.88
C GLY A 177 -25.86 -58.52 3.01
N LYS A 178 -25.18 -58.23 1.90
CA LYS A 178 -24.26 -57.11 1.71
C LYS A 178 -24.59 -56.38 0.41
N ALA A 179 -24.50 -55.07 0.43
CA ALA A 179 -24.48 -54.23 -0.77
C ALA A 179 -23.28 -53.28 -0.72
N SER A 180 -22.70 -52.99 -1.89
CA SER A 180 -21.59 -52.06 -2.00
C SER A 180 -21.89 -50.98 -3.03
N GLY A 181 -21.41 -49.76 -2.77
CA GLY A 181 -21.46 -48.63 -3.67
C GLY A 181 -20.08 -47.97 -3.73
N SER A 182 -19.76 -47.38 -4.88
CA SER A 182 -18.47 -46.71 -5.09
C SER A 182 -18.66 -45.33 -5.71
N LEU A 183 -17.71 -44.44 -5.44
CA LEU A 183 -17.68 -43.06 -5.92
C LEU A 183 -16.22 -42.70 -6.27
N ASN A 184 -15.99 -42.21 -7.48
CA ASN A 184 -14.67 -41.73 -7.89
C ASN A 184 -14.51 -40.27 -7.45
N LEU A 185 -13.45 -40.00 -6.68
CA LEU A 185 -13.04 -38.68 -6.20
C LEU A 185 -11.74 -38.31 -6.90
N SER A 186 -11.54 -37.05 -7.27
CA SER A 186 -10.34 -36.58 -7.95
C SER A 186 -9.73 -35.40 -7.24
N TRP A 187 -8.40 -35.32 -7.22
CA TRP A 187 -7.73 -34.07 -6.86
C TRP A 187 -8.09 -32.97 -7.87
N GLY A 188 -8.54 -31.81 -7.37
CA GLY A 188 -9.02 -30.69 -8.21
C GLY A 188 -9.79 -29.63 -7.42
N CYS A 189 -9.46 -29.44 -6.13
CA CYS A 189 -9.98 -28.30 -5.40
C CYS A 189 -9.41 -27.02 -6.00
N ASN A 190 -10.31 -26.06 -6.19
CA ASN A 190 -9.98 -24.76 -6.72
C ASN A 190 -9.49 -23.86 -5.57
N ARG A 191 -8.31 -23.25 -5.68
CA ARG A 191 -7.83 -22.27 -4.70
C ARG A 191 -8.36 -20.89 -5.04
N SER A 192 -8.36 -19.99 -4.06
CA SER A 192 -8.64 -18.57 -4.31
C SER A 192 -7.40 -17.90 -4.90
N PRO A 193 -7.58 -16.87 -5.75
CA PRO A 193 -6.47 -16.00 -6.15
C PRO A 193 -5.80 -15.34 -4.95
N ASP A 194 -4.49 -15.08 -5.05
CA ASP A 194 -3.69 -14.35 -4.06
C ASP A 194 -3.24 -12.99 -4.62
N ILE A 195 -3.36 -11.93 -3.82
CA ILE A 195 -2.92 -10.57 -4.17
C ILE A 195 -1.59 -10.28 -3.45
N ARG A 196 -0.49 -10.32 -4.19
CA ARG A 196 0.86 -10.08 -3.67
C ARG A 196 1.16 -8.61 -3.44
N GLY A 197 0.60 -7.71 -4.23
CA GLY A 197 0.83 -6.27 -4.07
C GLY A 197 -0.16 -5.41 -4.83
N ILE A 198 -0.26 -4.14 -4.40
CA ILE A 198 -0.96 -3.07 -5.09
C ILE A 198 0.05 -1.94 -5.30
N ASN A 199 0.12 -1.43 -6.53
CA ASN A 199 0.98 -0.31 -6.92
C ASN A 199 0.13 0.86 -7.39
N ILE A 200 0.64 2.07 -7.21
CA ILE A 200 0.05 3.31 -7.73
C ILE A 200 1.11 4.11 -8.50
N SER A 201 0.74 4.64 -9.65
CA SER A 201 1.62 5.42 -10.52
C SER A 201 0.94 6.68 -11.06
N PRO A 202 1.61 7.83 -11.03
CA PRO A 202 2.89 8.09 -10.35
C PRO A 202 2.75 8.03 -8.81
N GLY A 203 3.85 7.77 -8.09
CA GLY A 203 3.79 7.40 -6.66
C GLY A 203 3.37 8.51 -5.68
N THR A 204 3.53 9.79 -6.02
CA THR A 204 3.03 10.90 -5.18
C THR A 204 1.65 11.33 -5.65
N VAL A 205 0.69 11.34 -4.73
CA VAL A 205 -0.72 11.59 -5.02
C VAL A 205 -1.14 12.97 -4.54
N TYR A 206 -1.78 13.73 -5.42
CA TYR A 206 -2.30 15.07 -5.20
C TYR A 206 -3.81 15.09 -5.35
N ALA A 207 -4.44 16.00 -4.61
CA ALA A 207 -5.87 16.21 -4.64
C ALA A 207 -6.36 16.53 -6.05
N GLY A 208 -7.35 15.78 -6.54
CA GLY A 208 -7.89 15.96 -7.89
C GLY A 208 -6.98 15.46 -9.04
N GLY A 209 -5.86 14.78 -8.75
CA GLY A 209 -5.03 14.14 -9.78
C GLY A 209 -5.60 12.80 -10.25
N GLN A 210 -5.20 12.36 -11.46
CA GLN A 210 -5.57 11.05 -12.01
C GLN A 210 -4.37 10.10 -11.99
N TYR A 211 -4.56 8.87 -11.51
CA TYR A 211 -3.53 7.88 -11.24
C TYR A 211 -3.91 6.52 -11.83
N GLU A 212 -2.91 5.71 -12.14
CA GLU A 212 -3.09 4.28 -12.46
C GLU A 212 -2.77 3.44 -11.23
N ILE A 213 -3.66 2.50 -10.92
CA ILE A 213 -3.46 1.50 -9.87
C ILE A 213 -3.40 0.11 -10.50
N SER A 214 -2.46 -0.71 -10.07
CA SER A 214 -2.27 -2.07 -10.58
C SER A 214 -2.04 -3.04 -9.44
N ALA A 215 -2.31 -4.32 -9.71
CA ALA A 215 -2.09 -5.41 -8.77
C ALA A 215 -1.14 -6.46 -9.35
N ASP A 216 -0.32 -7.03 -8.47
CA ASP A 216 0.35 -8.31 -8.71
C ASP A 216 -0.50 -9.39 -8.03
N ALA A 217 -1.19 -10.20 -8.84
CA ALA A 217 -2.08 -11.26 -8.38
C ALA A 217 -1.81 -12.56 -9.14
N ILE A 218 -1.96 -13.69 -8.45
CA ILE A 218 -1.70 -15.02 -8.99
C ILE A 218 -2.80 -15.99 -8.60
N ASP A 219 -3.12 -16.91 -9.50
CA ASP A 219 -3.88 -18.11 -9.22
C ASP A 219 -2.96 -19.31 -9.47
N LEU A 220 -2.80 -20.17 -8.47
CA LEU A 220 -1.85 -21.27 -8.52
C LEU A 220 -2.42 -22.50 -9.24
N ASP A 221 -3.72 -22.54 -9.52
CA ASP A 221 -4.38 -23.59 -10.31
C ASP A 221 -4.46 -23.18 -11.80
N GLY A 222 -4.16 -21.92 -12.10
CA GLY A 222 -4.08 -21.38 -13.46
C GLY A 222 -5.42 -20.83 -13.96
N ASP A 223 -6.38 -20.62 -13.06
CA ASP A 223 -7.67 -20.06 -13.38
C ASP A 223 -7.57 -18.56 -13.73
N SER A 224 -8.56 -18.08 -14.48
CA SER A 224 -8.58 -16.67 -14.92
C SER A 224 -8.99 -15.74 -13.78
N ILE A 225 -8.20 -14.68 -13.54
CA ILE A 225 -8.44 -13.72 -12.45
C ILE A 225 -9.24 -12.52 -12.93
N SER A 226 -10.31 -12.20 -12.22
CA SER A 226 -11.11 -10.97 -12.34
C SER A 226 -10.84 -10.05 -11.13
N TYR A 227 -10.90 -8.73 -11.35
CA TYR A 227 -10.57 -7.72 -10.35
C TYR A 227 -11.81 -6.91 -9.95
N ALA A 228 -11.87 -6.50 -8.68
CA ALA A 228 -12.88 -5.58 -8.17
C ALA A 228 -12.24 -4.55 -7.24
N TRP A 229 -11.97 -3.36 -7.78
CA TRP A 229 -11.39 -2.22 -7.07
C TRP A 229 -12.45 -1.36 -6.40
N SER A 230 -12.11 -0.83 -5.23
CA SER A 230 -12.88 0.19 -4.51
C SER A 230 -11.96 1.20 -3.85
N ALA A 231 -12.47 2.40 -3.56
CA ALA A 231 -11.72 3.44 -2.86
C ALA A 231 -12.61 4.20 -1.88
N THR A 232 -12.05 4.63 -0.73
CA THR A 232 -12.79 5.43 0.25
C THR A 232 -13.03 6.88 -0.17
N GLY A 233 -12.40 7.32 -1.27
CA GLY A 233 -12.62 8.63 -1.87
C GLY A 233 -12.13 8.69 -3.31
N GLY A 234 -12.58 9.71 -4.03
CA GLY A 234 -12.32 9.86 -5.46
C GLY A 234 -13.29 9.05 -6.33
N SER A 235 -12.90 8.75 -7.57
CA SER A 235 -13.68 7.92 -8.48
C SER A 235 -12.81 6.94 -9.26
N LEU A 236 -13.36 5.79 -9.63
CA LEU A 236 -12.71 4.75 -10.43
C LEU A 236 -13.43 4.63 -11.77
N SER A 237 -12.70 4.74 -12.89
CA SER A 237 -13.30 4.62 -14.23
C SER A 237 -13.16 3.23 -14.86
N SER A 238 -12.37 2.34 -14.26
CA SER A 238 -12.14 0.97 -14.72
C SER A 238 -11.93 0.00 -13.55
N SER A 239 -12.88 -0.01 -12.61
CA SER A 239 -12.79 -0.77 -11.35
C SER A 239 -12.73 -2.30 -11.50
N SER A 240 -12.87 -2.84 -12.72
CA SER A 240 -12.70 -4.27 -13.01
C SER A 240 -11.45 -4.59 -13.83
N SER A 241 -10.60 -3.60 -14.12
CA SER A 241 -9.39 -3.77 -14.93
C SER A 241 -8.13 -3.83 -14.06
N ASN A 242 -7.05 -4.38 -14.62
CA ASN A 242 -5.71 -4.29 -14.04
C ASN A 242 -4.72 -3.94 -15.17
N PRO A 243 -4.22 -2.69 -15.27
CA PRO A 243 -4.43 -1.59 -14.32
C PRO A 243 -5.84 -0.96 -14.37
N ALA A 244 -6.26 -0.36 -13.26
CA ALA A 244 -7.43 0.51 -13.15
C ALA A 244 -7.00 2.00 -13.08
N ARG A 245 -7.91 2.91 -13.43
CA ARG A 245 -7.71 4.37 -13.29
C ARG A 245 -8.48 4.91 -12.09
N TRP A 246 -7.78 5.64 -11.23
CA TRP A 246 -8.32 6.31 -10.05
C TRP A 246 -8.14 7.82 -10.14
N GLN A 247 -9.23 8.54 -10.00
CA GLN A 247 -9.27 9.99 -9.87
C GLN A 247 -9.28 10.33 -8.38
N ALA A 248 -8.19 10.88 -7.87
CA ALA A 248 -8.05 11.22 -6.46
C ALA A 248 -9.08 12.30 -6.06
N PRO A 249 -9.60 12.26 -4.82
CA PRO A 249 -10.52 13.28 -4.32
C PRO A 249 -9.85 14.66 -4.21
N SER A 250 -10.66 15.73 -4.28
CA SER A 250 -10.17 17.11 -4.21
C SER A 250 -9.74 17.56 -2.81
N SER A 251 -10.04 16.77 -1.78
CA SER A 251 -9.62 17.06 -0.40
C SER A 251 -8.36 16.28 -0.06
N PRO A 252 -7.30 16.92 0.45
CA PRO A 252 -6.13 16.22 0.95
C PRO A 252 -6.50 15.35 2.16
N GLY A 253 -5.76 14.27 2.37
CA GLY A 253 -5.98 13.31 3.44
C GLY A 253 -5.55 11.90 3.08
N ASP A 254 -5.77 10.96 3.98
CA ASP A 254 -5.50 9.55 3.75
C ASP A 254 -6.73 8.83 3.19
N TYR A 255 -6.53 8.04 2.14
CA TYR A 255 -7.57 7.25 1.48
C TYR A 255 -7.10 5.81 1.32
N ASN A 256 -8.05 4.88 1.35
CA ASN A 256 -7.77 3.46 1.14
C ASN A 256 -8.26 3.06 -0.26
N ILE A 257 -7.41 2.33 -0.98
CA ILE A 257 -7.75 1.65 -2.22
C ILE A 257 -7.73 0.16 -1.92
N THR A 258 -8.86 -0.51 -2.09
CA THR A 258 -9.04 -1.93 -1.75
C THR A 258 -9.35 -2.72 -3.00
N LEU A 259 -8.70 -3.87 -3.14
CA LEU A 259 -8.91 -4.84 -4.22
C LEU A 259 -9.37 -6.18 -3.66
N THR A 260 -10.37 -6.77 -4.32
CA THR A 260 -10.70 -8.19 -4.22
C THR A 260 -10.52 -8.83 -5.59
N ALA A 261 -9.78 -9.95 -5.65
CA ALA A 261 -9.65 -10.77 -6.85
C ALA A 261 -10.62 -11.94 -6.77
N SER A 262 -11.13 -12.42 -7.91
CA SER A 262 -11.98 -13.61 -7.99
C SER A 262 -11.56 -14.47 -9.18
N ASP A 263 -11.71 -15.78 -9.07
CA ASP A 263 -11.49 -16.69 -10.20
C ASP A 263 -12.80 -16.98 -10.96
N ASP A 264 -12.72 -17.80 -12.01
CA ASP A 264 -13.85 -18.22 -12.83
C ASP A 264 -14.69 -19.37 -12.21
N LYS A 265 -14.29 -19.91 -11.05
CA LYS A 265 -15.01 -20.94 -10.29
C LYS A 265 -15.75 -20.36 -9.07
N GLY A 266 -15.57 -19.06 -8.80
CA GLY A 266 -16.30 -18.31 -7.80
C GLY A 266 -15.58 -18.12 -6.47
N ASN A 267 -14.32 -18.55 -6.31
CA ASN A 267 -13.57 -18.19 -5.11
C ASN A 267 -13.12 -16.73 -5.19
N LYS A 268 -12.86 -16.15 -4.02
CA LYS A 268 -12.40 -14.77 -3.86
C LYS A 268 -11.16 -14.74 -2.99
N SER A 269 -10.24 -13.83 -3.31
CA SER A 269 -9.11 -13.52 -2.45
C SER A 269 -9.57 -12.83 -1.17
N GLU A 270 -8.75 -12.88 -0.13
CA GLU A 270 -8.83 -11.88 0.93
C GLU A 270 -8.62 -10.47 0.33
N PRO A 271 -9.38 -9.45 0.77
CA PRO A 271 -9.20 -8.09 0.26
C PRO A 271 -7.84 -7.51 0.64
N LYS A 272 -7.12 -6.93 -0.33
CA LYS A 272 -5.88 -6.20 -0.06
C LYS A 272 -6.11 -4.70 -0.14
N THR A 273 -5.54 -3.96 0.81
CA THR A 273 -5.71 -2.51 0.90
C THR A 273 -4.38 -1.77 0.80
N LEU A 274 -4.31 -0.78 -0.08
CA LEU A 274 -3.25 0.22 -0.15
C LEU A 274 -3.73 1.52 0.49
N LYS A 275 -3.01 2.00 1.50
CA LYS A 275 -3.23 3.34 2.09
C LYS A 275 -2.47 4.39 1.27
N VAL A 276 -3.18 5.41 0.80
CA VAL A 276 -2.68 6.47 -0.06
C VAL A 276 -2.86 7.82 0.62
N THR A 277 -1.78 8.57 0.81
CA THR A 277 -1.85 9.95 1.30
C THR A 277 -1.98 10.91 0.12
N VAL A 278 -3.15 11.51 -0.03
CA VAL A 278 -3.45 12.56 -1.00
C VAL A 278 -2.99 13.89 -0.41
N ARG A 279 -2.01 14.50 -1.06
CA ARG A 279 -1.48 15.83 -0.70
C ARG A 279 -2.36 16.93 -1.28
N ALA A 280 -2.33 18.11 -0.66
CA ALA A 280 -3.00 19.26 -1.24
C ALA A 280 -2.37 19.54 -2.60
N ALA A 281 -3.17 19.64 -3.66
CA ALA A 281 -2.68 20.21 -4.90
C ALA A 281 -2.25 21.65 -4.59
N SER A 282 -0.97 21.97 -4.75
CA SER A 282 -0.64 23.39 -4.94
C SER A 282 -1.32 23.76 -6.26
N GLY A 283 -2.33 24.63 -6.21
CA GLY A 283 -2.97 25.12 -7.42
C GLY A 283 -1.95 25.68 -8.42
N PRO A 284 -2.35 25.95 -9.68
CA PRO A 284 -1.43 26.42 -10.71
C PRO A 284 -0.58 27.57 -10.19
N VAL A 285 0.72 27.50 -10.44
CA VAL A 285 1.62 28.60 -10.13
C VAL A 285 1.27 29.72 -11.09
N THR A 286 1.02 30.90 -10.55
CA THR A 286 0.71 32.11 -11.30
C THR A 286 1.65 33.22 -10.90
N ASN A 287 1.59 34.35 -11.60
CA ASN A 287 2.31 35.56 -11.19
C ASN A 287 1.90 36.10 -9.81
N ASN A 288 0.77 35.64 -9.24
CA ASN A 288 0.35 36.00 -7.89
C ASN A 288 0.82 35.01 -6.82
N THR A 289 1.43 33.89 -7.20
CA THR A 289 1.94 32.89 -6.26
C THR A 289 3.17 33.42 -5.54
N SER A 290 3.19 33.33 -4.20
CA SER A 290 4.37 33.68 -3.41
C SER A 290 5.55 32.75 -3.73
N VAL A 291 6.73 33.32 -3.98
CA VAL A 291 8.00 32.61 -4.15
C VAL A 291 8.63 32.27 -2.80
N VAL A 292 8.40 33.11 -1.78
CA VAL A 292 8.79 32.83 -0.39
C VAL A 292 7.89 31.75 0.18
N GLY A 293 8.50 30.79 0.87
CA GLY A 293 7.88 29.59 1.41
C GLY A 293 8.53 28.33 0.85
N TYR A 294 7.96 27.18 1.17
CA TYR A 294 8.36 25.90 0.57
C TYR A 294 7.11 25.12 0.13
N VAL A 295 7.33 24.20 -0.81
CA VAL A 295 6.35 23.20 -1.23
C VAL A 295 6.97 21.83 -1.09
N ASP A 296 6.15 20.83 -0.78
CA ASP A 296 6.59 19.44 -0.73
C ASP A 296 6.58 18.88 -2.15
N VAL A 297 7.74 18.95 -2.81
CA VAL A 297 7.96 18.48 -4.18
C VAL A 297 9.00 17.37 -4.18
N SER A 298 8.75 16.30 -4.93
CA SER A 298 9.68 15.18 -5.09
C SER A 298 10.69 15.40 -6.22
N GLN A 299 11.77 14.62 -6.22
CA GLN A 299 12.73 14.60 -7.32
C GLN A 299 12.07 14.21 -8.65
N GLU A 300 11.20 13.20 -8.63
CA GLU A 300 10.48 12.71 -9.81
C GLU A 300 9.61 13.79 -10.42
N GLN A 301 8.96 14.62 -9.59
CA GLN A 301 8.13 15.72 -10.05
C GLN A 301 8.94 16.80 -10.76
N LEU A 302 10.06 17.22 -10.17
CA LEU A 302 10.96 18.20 -10.79
C LEU A 302 11.52 17.67 -12.13
N VAL A 303 11.86 16.38 -12.19
CA VAL A 303 12.45 15.76 -13.38
C VAL A 303 11.40 15.36 -14.44
N SER A 304 10.12 15.32 -14.08
CA SER A 304 9.02 14.78 -14.91
C SER A 304 8.98 15.35 -16.33
N LEU A 305 9.25 16.64 -16.52
CA LEU A 305 9.29 17.30 -17.82
C LEU A 305 10.40 16.75 -18.72
N PHE A 306 11.57 16.46 -18.16
CA PHE A 306 12.71 15.87 -18.89
C PHE A 306 12.38 14.44 -19.32
N THR A 307 11.81 13.65 -18.41
CA THR A 307 11.40 12.27 -18.69
C THR A 307 10.30 12.20 -19.76
N ARG A 308 9.24 13.02 -19.64
CA ARG A 308 8.16 13.06 -20.65
C ARG A 308 8.64 13.44 -22.05
N ARG A 309 9.66 14.28 -22.14
CA ARG A 309 10.25 14.72 -23.42
C ARG A 309 11.33 13.78 -23.95
N ASN A 310 11.62 12.68 -23.25
CA ASN A 310 12.73 11.78 -23.56
C ASN A 310 14.05 12.56 -23.73
N SER A 311 14.31 13.51 -22.82
CA SER A 311 15.44 14.43 -22.93
C SER A 311 16.77 13.72 -22.66
N SER A 312 17.80 14.06 -23.44
CA SER A 312 19.19 13.66 -23.17
C SER A 312 19.75 14.23 -21.85
N LYS A 313 19.07 15.20 -21.23
CA LYS A 313 19.49 15.85 -19.99
C LYS A 313 18.85 15.26 -18.73
N THR A 314 18.03 14.21 -18.87
CA THR A 314 17.27 13.62 -17.75
C THR A 314 18.17 13.23 -16.57
N GLU A 315 19.32 12.60 -16.83
CA GLU A 315 20.26 12.23 -15.77
C GLU A 315 20.85 13.45 -15.05
N ARG A 316 21.26 14.48 -15.80
CA ARG A 316 21.74 15.74 -15.21
C ARG A 316 20.66 16.38 -14.36
N ALA A 317 19.43 16.50 -14.87
CA ALA A 317 18.29 17.01 -14.12
C ALA A 317 18.05 16.22 -12.83
N ALA A 318 18.11 14.88 -12.89
CA ALA A 318 17.96 14.03 -11.72
C ALA A 318 19.02 14.29 -10.64
N ARG A 319 20.28 14.58 -11.03
CA ARG A 319 21.32 14.96 -10.05
C ARG A 319 21.11 16.35 -9.44
N LEU A 320 20.54 17.30 -10.19
CA LEU A 320 20.32 18.67 -9.72
C LEU A 320 19.09 18.78 -8.81
N ALA A 321 18.01 18.05 -9.09
CA ALA A 321 16.73 18.20 -8.40
C ALA A 321 16.80 18.10 -6.86
N PRO A 322 17.53 17.13 -6.26
CA PRO A 322 17.70 17.08 -4.80
C PRO A 322 18.38 18.32 -4.21
N LEU A 323 19.31 18.94 -4.94
CA LEU A 323 19.97 20.18 -4.51
C LEU A 323 18.99 21.36 -4.52
N TYR A 324 18.10 21.45 -5.52
CA TYR A 324 17.05 22.46 -5.53
C TYR A 324 16.11 22.31 -4.34
N ILE A 325 15.72 21.08 -3.98
CA ILE A 325 14.87 20.83 -2.81
C ILE A 325 15.60 21.22 -1.52
N LYS A 326 16.87 20.84 -1.37
CA LYS A 326 17.72 21.16 -0.21
C LYS A 326 17.84 22.66 0.00
N TYR A 327 18.29 23.39 -1.02
CA TYR A 327 18.53 24.84 -0.90
C TYR A 327 17.23 25.65 -0.87
N GLY A 328 16.17 25.20 -1.54
CA GLY A 328 14.85 25.83 -1.42
C GLY A 328 14.37 25.88 0.03
N LYS A 329 14.49 24.76 0.76
CA LYS A 329 14.18 24.72 2.20
C LYS A 329 15.09 25.67 3.01
N MET A 330 16.38 25.68 2.72
CA MET A 330 17.37 26.49 3.46
C MET A 330 17.20 28.00 3.26
N PHE A 331 16.79 28.43 2.06
CA PHE A 331 16.50 29.83 1.76
C PHE A 331 15.05 30.23 2.01
N ASN A 332 14.18 29.28 2.38
CA ASN A 332 12.72 29.46 2.43
C ASN A 332 12.15 30.00 1.10
N ILE A 333 12.60 29.40 -0.01
CA ILE A 333 12.17 29.70 -1.38
C ILE A 333 11.63 28.42 -2.01
N ARG A 334 10.51 28.55 -2.71
CA ARG A 334 9.83 27.48 -3.43
C ARG A 334 10.72 26.82 -4.48
N ALA A 335 11.03 25.54 -4.27
CA ALA A 335 11.92 24.77 -5.13
C ALA A 335 11.34 24.54 -6.55
N ASP A 336 10.02 24.38 -6.67
CA ASP A 336 9.32 24.28 -7.96
C ASP A 336 9.49 25.54 -8.81
N ILE A 337 9.49 26.73 -8.19
CA ILE A 337 9.67 28.01 -8.88
C ILE A 337 11.13 28.24 -9.27
N ALA A 338 12.09 28.00 -8.37
CA ALA A 338 13.51 28.14 -8.70
C ALA A 338 13.94 27.14 -9.78
N TRP A 339 13.41 25.91 -9.74
CA TRP A 339 13.60 24.89 -10.77
C TRP A 339 12.99 25.31 -12.12
N ALA A 340 11.75 25.80 -12.11
CA ALA A 340 11.09 26.31 -13.31
C ALA A 340 11.82 27.50 -13.93
N GLN A 341 12.37 28.38 -13.10
CA GLN A 341 13.25 29.46 -13.55
C GLN A 341 14.50 28.89 -14.22
N MET A 342 15.18 27.91 -13.62
CA MET A 342 16.33 27.25 -14.25
C MET A 342 15.97 26.63 -15.59
N ILE A 343 14.82 25.95 -15.69
CA ILE A 343 14.32 25.40 -16.95
C ILE A 343 14.19 26.51 -18.00
N HIS A 344 13.63 27.65 -17.62
CA HIS A 344 13.44 28.77 -18.51
C HIS A 344 14.78 29.39 -18.97
N GLU A 345 15.68 29.70 -18.03
CA GLU A 345 16.96 30.37 -18.25
C GLU A 345 17.92 29.52 -19.10
N THR A 346 17.96 28.22 -18.82
CA THR A 346 18.88 27.30 -19.51
C THR A 346 18.28 26.67 -20.76
N GLY A 347 16.99 26.88 -21.01
CA GLY A 347 16.27 26.18 -22.08
C GLY A 347 16.29 24.67 -21.89
N LEU A 348 15.86 24.18 -20.72
CA LEU A 348 15.91 22.75 -20.34
C LEU A 348 17.33 22.17 -20.33
N LEU A 349 18.29 22.91 -19.77
CA LEU A 349 19.71 22.54 -19.71
C LEU A 349 20.38 22.38 -21.09
N GLU A 350 19.81 22.94 -22.15
CA GLU A 350 20.40 22.93 -23.52
C GLU A 350 21.34 24.11 -23.77
N TYR A 351 21.16 25.24 -23.06
CA TYR A 351 22.02 26.43 -23.12
C TYR A 351 22.20 26.99 -24.55
N THR A 352 21.10 27.29 -25.23
CA THR A 352 21.11 27.82 -26.61
C THR A 352 21.49 29.30 -26.71
N GLY A 353 21.67 29.99 -25.58
CA GLY A 353 22.02 31.41 -25.51
C GLY A 353 23.51 31.69 -25.25
N ASP A 354 23.78 32.85 -24.65
CA ASP A 354 25.15 33.30 -24.35
C ASP A 354 25.80 32.48 -23.21
N VAL A 355 25.02 32.11 -22.19
CA VAL A 355 25.46 31.24 -21.10
C VAL A 355 25.72 29.82 -21.61
N LYS A 356 26.81 29.19 -21.20
CA LYS A 356 27.25 27.85 -21.62
C LYS A 356 27.11 26.80 -20.51
N PRO A 357 26.95 25.51 -20.86
CA PRO A 357 26.72 24.44 -19.87
C PRO A 357 27.78 24.31 -18.79
N HIS A 358 29.05 24.63 -19.09
CA HIS A 358 30.18 24.54 -18.18
C HIS A 358 30.23 25.67 -17.15
N GLN A 359 29.43 26.74 -17.33
CA GLN A 359 29.39 27.86 -16.40
C GLN A 359 28.59 27.56 -15.14
N ASN A 360 27.78 26.49 -15.13
CA ASN A 360 26.84 26.17 -14.03
C ASN A 360 25.97 27.36 -13.63
N ASN A 361 25.69 28.28 -14.55
CA ASN A 361 24.91 29.48 -14.28
C ASN A 361 23.45 29.23 -14.64
N PHE A 362 22.71 28.65 -13.69
CA PHE A 362 21.32 28.23 -13.88
C PHE A 362 20.32 29.39 -13.86
N GLY A 363 20.71 30.54 -13.33
CA GLY A 363 19.86 31.74 -13.22
C GLY A 363 20.14 32.82 -14.26
N GLY A 364 21.07 32.60 -15.20
CA GLY A 364 21.48 33.65 -16.15
C GLY A 364 22.17 34.85 -15.49
N ILE A 365 22.77 34.67 -14.31
CA ILE A 365 23.29 35.74 -13.46
C ILE A 365 24.41 36.49 -14.19
N GLY A 366 24.15 37.76 -14.51
CA GLY A 366 25.14 38.65 -15.16
C GLY A 366 25.23 38.51 -16.68
N ALA A 367 24.44 37.65 -17.31
CA ALA A 367 24.33 37.61 -18.77
C ALA A 367 23.51 38.83 -19.24
N THR A 368 23.96 39.50 -20.29
CA THR A 368 23.31 40.74 -20.79
C THR A 368 22.88 40.66 -22.25
N GLY A 369 23.08 39.52 -22.91
CA GLY A 369 22.93 39.41 -24.36
C GLY A 369 24.15 39.93 -25.12
N GLY A 370 24.19 39.69 -26.43
CA GLY A 370 25.24 40.20 -27.32
C GLY A 370 26.59 39.49 -27.15
N GLY A 371 26.59 38.25 -26.67
CA GLY A 371 27.80 37.44 -26.48
C GLY A 371 28.45 37.61 -25.09
N ASN A 372 27.83 38.35 -24.17
CA ASN A 372 28.29 38.41 -22.78
C ASN A 372 27.78 37.18 -21.99
N PRO A 373 28.65 36.22 -21.62
CA PRO A 373 28.25 34.95 -21.04
C PRO A 373 27.83 35.04 -19.57
N GLY A 374 28.04 36.19 -18.91
CA GLY A 374 27.76 36.37 -17.49
C GLY A 374 28.71 35.58 -16.57
N ASN A 375 28.24 35.30 -15.35
CA ASN A 375 29.06 34.65 -14.32
C ASN A 375 29.24 33.14 -14.55
N SER A 376 30.25 32.56 -13.92
CA SER A 376 30.52 31.11 -13.91
C SER A 376 30.75 30.62 -12.49
N PHE A 377 30.29 29.41 -12.19
CA PHE A 377 30.37 28.77 -10.89
C PHE A 377 31.10 27.44 -11.00
N ALA A 378 32.02 27.19 -10.07
CA ALA A 378 32.94 26.05 -10.16
C ALA A 378 32.22 24.68 -10.13
N THR A 379 31.08 24.59 -9.45
CA THR A 379 30.28 23.37 -9.35
C THR A 379 28.80 23.65 -9.62
N GLU A 380 28.07 22.60 -9.95
CA GLU A 380 26.61 22.65 -10.09
C GLU A 380 25.94 23.11 -8.79
N GLU A 381 26.43 22.64 -7.64
CA GLU A 381 25.91 23.05 -6.32
C GLU A 381 26.11 24.56 -6.08
N LEU A 382 27.30 25.10 -6.36
CA LEU A 382 27.57 26.54 -6.24
C LEU A 382 26.70 27.37 -7.18
N GLY A 383 26.44 26.88 -8.40
CA GLY A 383 25.50 27.52 -9.33
C GLY A 383 24.07 27.59 -8.82
N ILE A 384 23.60 26.52 -8.15
CA ILE A 384 22.26 26.47 -7.54
C ILE A 384 22.20 27.41 -6.33
N ILE A 385 23.23 27.39 -5.47
CA ILE A 385 23.33 28.31 -4.33
C ILE A 385 23.29 29.76 -4.83
N ALA A 386 24.05 30.08 -5.88
CA ALA A 386 24.07 31.42 -6.46
C ALA A 386 22.70 31.89 -6.93
N GLN A 387 21.92 31.02 -7.59
CA GLN A 387 20.56 31.34 -8.00
C GLN A 387 19.66 31.62 -6.80
N TYR A 388 19.70 30.78 -5.76
CA TYR A 388 18.90 31.00 -4.55
C TYR A 388 19.32 32.25 -3.78
N ALA A 389 20.63 32.52 -3.67
CA ALA A 389 21.14 33.74 -3.09
C ALA A 389 20.64 34.96 -3.88
N HIS A 390 20.69 34.91 -5.22
CA HIS A 390 20.20 36.01 -6.05
C HIS A 390 18.68 36.22 -5.90
N LEU A 391 17.88 35.15 -5.86
CA LEU A 391 16.44 35.24 -5.57
C LEU A 391 16.18 35.82 -4.18
N ALA A 392 16.95 35.39 -3.17
CA ALA A 392 16.80 35.88 -1.81
C ALA A 392 17.05 37.40 -1.71
N TRP A 393 17.95 37.94 -2.55
CA TRP A 393 18.20 39.37 -2.64
C TRP A 393 16.95 40.18 -3.03
N TYR A 394 16.07 39.61 -3.88
CA TYR A 394 14.80 40.23 -4.27
C TYR A 394 13.71 40.08 -3.21
N TYR A 395 13.67 38.96 -2.48
CA TYR A 395 12.50 38.56 -1.70
C TYR A 395 12.62 38.73 -0.20
N PHE A 396 13.83 38.92 0.33
CA PHE A 396 14.04 39.11 1.76
C PHE A 396 14.62 40.49 2.08
N PRO A 397 14.24 41.09 3.22
CA PRO A 397 14.77 42.39 3.65
C PRO A 397 16.23 42.30 4.13
N ASN A 398 16.68 41.11 4.51
CA ASN A 398 18.01 40.84 5.03
C ASN A 398 18.53 39.52 4.44
N HIS A 399 19.84 39.33 4.48
CA HIS A 399 20.50 38.06 4.21
C HIS A 399 19.94 36.95 5.12
N VAL A 400 19.46 35.86 4.52
CA VAL A 400 18.70 34.81 5.24
C VAL A 400 19.57 33.68 5.79
N ASN A 401 20.79 33.52 5.26
CA ASN A 401 21.74 32.50 5.69
C ASN A 401 23.18 32.86 5.24
N GLN A 402 24.14 31.99 5.55
CA GLN A 402 25.57 32.18 5.24
C GLN A 402 25.91 32.30 3.74
N TYR A 403 25.00 31.91 2.85
CA TYR A 403 25.22 31.92 1.41
C TYR A 403 24.80 33.23 0.73
N CYS A 404 24.16 34.15 1.47
CA CYS A 404 23.84 35.50 1.00
C CYS A 404 25.08 36.41 1.04
N THR A 405 26.08 36.12 0.22
CA THR A 405 27.33 36.88 0.14
C THR A 405 27.84 36.96 -1.30
N MET A 406 28.77 37.88 -1.56
CA MET A 406 29.45 38.01 -2.85
C MET A 406 30.31 36.79 -3.24
N GLU A 407 30.62 35.91 -2.28
CA GLU A 407 31.34 34.66 -2.54
C GLU A 407 30.47 33.69 -3.37
N TYR A 408 29.17 33.63 -3.07
CA TYR A 408 28.26 32.68 -3.70
C TYR A 408 27.43 33.28 -4.82
N ASP A 409 27.07 34.56 -4.73
CA ASP A 409 26.48 35.33 -5.82
C ASP A 409 27.26 36.64 -6.00
N PRO A 410 28.10 36.78 -7.05
CA PRO A 410 28.88 38.00 -7.31
C PRO A 410 28.05 39.29 -7.44
N ARG A 411 26.72 39.18 -7.54
CA ARG A 411 25.77 40.30 -7.60
C ARG A 411 25.00 40.52 -6.28
N HIS A 412 25.33 39.80 -5.21
CA HIS A 412 24.70 39.90 -3.89
C HIS A 412 25.40 40.93 -3.00
N PHE A 413 25.10 42.22 -3.20
CA PHE A 413 25.78 43.32 -2.53
C PHE A 413 25.35 43.48 -1.06
N GLU A 414 26.33 43.55 -0.14
CA GLU A 414 26.14 43.45 1.32
C GLU A 414 25.22 44.50 1.96
N ASN A 415 25.19 45.72 1.42
CA ASN A 415 24.50 46.86 2.05
C ASN A 415 23.26 47.33 1.29
N ALA A 416 22.80 46.57 0.29
CA ALA A 416 21.84 47.11 -0.66
C ALA A 416 20.90 46.05 -1.24
N HIS A 417 19.78 45.78 -0.59
CA HIS A 417 18.62 45.09 -1.19
C HIS A 417 17.79 46.07 -2.03
N ILE A 418 18.42 46.72 -3.02
CA ILE A 418 17.89 47.91 -3.73
C ILE A 418 16.54 47.67 -4.44
N HIS A 419 16.19 46.41 -4.68
CA HIS A 419 14.96 46.04 -5.35
C HIS A 419 13.91 45.48 -4.40
N TYR A 420 14.21 45.21 -3.13
CA TYR A 420 13.25 44.65 -2.18
C TYR A 420 12.10 45.63 -1.90
N THR A 421 10.86 45.13 -2.04
CA THR A 421 9.64 45.91 -1.74
C THR A 421 8.70 45.21 -0.75
N GLY A 422 9.05 43.99 -0.30
CA GLY A 422 8.14 43.12 0.43
C GLY A 422 7.14 42.35 -0.44
N ASP A 423 7.15 42.54 -1.76
CA ASP A 423 6.33 41.74 -2.68
C ASP A 423 6.95 40.36 -2.90
N THR A 424 6.31 39.32 -2.36
CA THR A 424 6.81 37.95 -2.48
C THR A 424 6.29 37.23 -3.72
N ARG A 425 5.43 37.85 -4.53
CA ARG A 425 4.76 37.19 -5.66
C ARG A 425 5.72 36.97 -6.81
N LEU A 426 5.57 35.86 -7.53
CA LEU A 426 6.42 35.50 -8.67
C LEU A 426 6.50 36.64 -9.70
N GLY A 427 5.36 37.26 -10.04
CA GLY A 427 5.30 38.35 -11.02
C GLY A 427 6.15 39.57 -10.67
N PHE A 428 6.64 39.68 -9.43
CA PHE A 428 7.60 40.69 -9.01
C PHE A 428 8.90 40.66 -9.83
N LEU A 429 9.34 39.50 -10.32
CA LEU A 429 10.57 39.39 -11.11
C LEU A 429 10.46 40.00 -12.52
N ASN A 430 9.26 40.26 -13.03
CA ASN A 430 9.06 40.90 -14.33
C ASN A 430 9.73 42.28 -14.36
N GLY A 431 10.57 42.51 -15.37
CA GLY A 431 11.35 43.74 -15.53
C GLY A 431 12.49 43.92 -14.50
N ARG A 432 12.71 42.96 -13.59
CA ARG A 432 13.73 43.02 -12.53
C ARG A 432 14.81 41.97 -12.71
N TRP A 433 14.40 40.70 -12.82
CA TRP A 433 15.34 39.62 -13.14
C TRP A 433 15.79 39.67 -14.60
N ALA A 434 14.82 39.87 -15.49
CA ALA A 434 15.00 40.04 -16.92
C ALA A 434 14.15 41.23 -17.40
N PRO A 435 14.51 41.90 -18.51
CA PRO A 435 13.85 43.13 -18.96
C PRO A 435 12.38 42.93 -19.42
N GLY A 436 11.93 41.70 -19.64
CA GLY A 436 10.59 41.40 -20.15
C GLY A 436 9.47 41.60 -19.12
N ALA A 437 8.36 42.20 -19.54
CA ALA A 437 7.15 42.39 -18.71
C ALA A 437 6.36 41.09 -18.44
N THR A 438 6.64 40.04 -19.21
CA THR A 438 5.99 38.72 -19.16
C THR A 438 7.00 37.59 -18.90
N TYR A 439 8.18 37.94 -18.39
CA TYR A 439 9.26 36.99 -18.08
C TYR A 439 8.76 35.80 -17.25
N THR A 440 7.96 36.07 -16.23
CA THR A 440 7.51 35.05 -15.28
C THR A 440 6.38 34.18 -15.77
N ASP A 441 5.73 34.51 -16.89
CA ASP A 441 4.62 33.72 -17.43
C ASP A 441 5.08 32.31 -17.80
N LYS A 442 6.28 32.19 -18.40
CA LYS A 442 6.88 30.89 -18.71
C LYS A 442 7.31 30.12 -17.46
N ILE A 443 7.77 30.83 -16.43
CA ILE A 443 8.16 30.21 -15.16
C ILE A 443 6.93 29.64 -14.46
N ALA A 444 5.84 30.40 -14.43
CA ALA A 444 4.55 29.96 -13.88
C ALA A 444 4.03 28.69 -14.59
N LEU A 445 4.16 28.63 -15.92
CA LEU A 445 3.82 27.44 -16.70
C LEU A 445 4.71 26.24 -16.32
N PHE A 446 6.03 26.38 -16.35
CA PHE A 446 6.93 25.27 -15.99
C PHE A 446 6.76 24.81 -14.54
N ALA A 447 6.51 25.73 -13.61
CA ALA A 447 6.28 25.40 -12.21
C ALA A 447 4.93 24.66 -12.00
N SER A 448 3.91 24.97 -12.81
CA SER A 448 2.65 24.22 -12.81
C SER A 448 2.82 22.81 -13.39
N GLU A 449 3.63 22.67 -14.44
CA GLU A 449 3.95 21.37 -15.06
C GLU A 449 4.62 20.38 -14.10
N VAL A 450 5.36 20.86 -13.08
CA VAL A 450 5.94 20.01 -12.01
C VAL A 450 4.87 19.20 -11.27
N PHE A 451 3.66 19.73 -11.16
CA PHE A 451 2.52 19.09 -10.51
C PHE A 451 1.55 18.44 -11.52
N GLY A 452 1.87 18.47 -12.82
CA GLY A 452 1.02 17.92 -13.88
C GLY A 452 -0.26 18.74 -14.13
N ILE A 453 -0.24 20.03 -13.78
CA ILE A 453 -1.38 20.97 -13.91
C ILE A 453 -1.27 21.77 -15.21
#